data_AF-A0A812QUA6-F1
#
_entry.id   AF-A0A812QUA6-F1
#
_cell.length_a   1.000
_cell.length_b   1.000
_cell.length_c   1.000
_cell.angle_alpha   90.00
_cell.angle_beta   90.00
_cell.angle_gamma   90.00
#
_symmetry.space_group_name_H-M   'P 1'
#
loop_
_entity.id
_entity.type
_entity.pdbx_description
1 polymer ?
#
loop_
_entity_poly.entity_id
_entity_poly.type
_entity_poly.pdbx_seq_one_letter_code
_entity_poly.pdbx_strand_id
1 'polypeptide(L)'
;MSVSDLPFPSPPPWPPTWEKRQAYLHWWLLLFMTGVGALKAAGFLRHDLSQIVGVLEFVGGALLLPRWSIVANALGKGGYELSLRAGCWFILMGLGMIVSTRKRKSPICWSQTVLCLELLRARGGNASVGIGVMMLLAGTAAGCFLQEFVFLKKAA
;
A
#
# COMPACT_ATOMS: atom_id res chain seq x y z
N MET A 1 -1.58 -20.36 7.63
CA MET A 1 -2.48 -19.29 8.11
C MET A 1 -3.29 -18.78 6.94
N SER A 2 -4.62 -18.82 7.04
CA SER A 2 -5.58 -18.33 6.04
C SER A 2 -5.83 -16.83 6.27
N VAL A 3 -6.33 -16.06 5.28
CA VAL A 3 -6.66 -14.63 5.47
C VAL A 3 -7.77 -14.45 6.51
N SER A 4 -8.59 -15.49 6.70
CA SER A 4 -9.58 -15.58 7.78
C SER A 4 -8.97 -15.42 9.17
N ASP A 5 -7.64 -15.55 9.31
CA ASP A 5 -6.93 -15.38 10.58
C ASP A 5 -6.61 -13.90 10.88
N LEU A 6 -6.88 -12.98 9.94
CA LEU A 6 -6.74 -11.53 10.18
C LEU A 6 -7.98 -11.02 10.93
N PRO A 7 -7.82 -10.42 12.11
CA PRO A 7 -8.93 -10.19 13.03
C PRO A 7 -9.87 -9.07 12.59
N PHE A 8 -9.49 -8.21 11.64
CA PHE A 8 -10.26 -7.00 11.33
C PHE A 8 -11.72 -7.32 10.92
N PRO A 9 -12.71 -6.56 11.44
CA PRO A 9 -12.61 -5.31 12.21
C PRO A 9 -12.33 -5.48 13.71
N SER A 10 -12.15 -6.70 14.20
CA SER A 10 -11.72 -6.90 15.59
C SER A 10 -10.26 -6.47 15.77
N PRO A 11 -9.90 -5.85 16.91
CA PRO A 11 -8.54 -5.44 17.19
C PRO A 11 -7.59 -6.64 17.20
N PRO A 12 -6.30 -6.42 16.91
CA PRO A 12 -5.30 -7.47 17.02
C PRO A 12 -5.21 -7.96 18.48
N PRO A 13 -4.99 -9.26 18.69
CA PRO A 13 -5.07 -9.89 20.02
C PRO A 13 -3.95 -9.40 20.95
N TRP A 14 -4.31 -9.07 22.19
CA TRP A 14 -3.41 -8.65 23.26
C TRP A 14 -3.13 -9.81 24.24
N PRO A 15 -1.88 -10.02 24.70
CA PRO A 15 -0.67 -9.24 24.42
C PRO A 15 -0.09 -9.50 23.02
N PRO A 16 0.72 -8.56 22.47
CA PRO A 16 1.36 -8.73 21.18
C PRO A 16 2.37 -9.88 21.24
N THR A 17 2.32 -10.78 20.25
CA THR A 17 3.29 -11.86 20.09
C THR A 17 3.91 -11.85 18.69
N TRP A 18 5.10 -12.42 18.57
CA TRP A 18 5.82 -12.45 17.29
C TRP A 18 5.10 -13.25 16.21
N GLU A 19 4.37 -14.29 16.61
CA GLU A 19 3.52 -15.11 15.74
C GLU A 19 2.36 -14.30 15.16
N LYS A 20 1.81 -13.37 15.94
CA LYS A 20 0.63 -12.56 15.57
C LYS A 20 0.99 -11.20 14.99
N ARG A 21 2.28 -10.93 14.74
CA ARG A 21 2.77 -9.65 14.16
C ARG A 21 2.05 -9.26 12.86
N GLN A 22 1.66 -10.25 12.05
CA GLN A 22 0.95 -10.02 10.78
C GLN A 22 -0.37 -9.27 10.97
N ALA A 23 -1.12 -9.59 12.03
CA ALA A 23 -2.37 -8.92 12.35
C ALA A 23 -2.15 -7.44 12.68
N TYR A 24 -1.08 -7.12 13.42
CA TYR A 24 -0.70 -5.75 13.75
C TYR A 24 -0.23 -4.97 12.53
N LEU A 25 0.62 -5.57 11.69
CA LEU A 25 1.09 -4.97 10.45
C LEU A 25 -0.08 -4.64 9.52
N HIS A 26 -0.98 -5.61 9.37
CA HIS A 26 -2.17 -5.48 8.55
C HIS A 26 -3.09 -4.37 9.06
N TRP A 27 -3.40 -4.35 10.36
CA TRP A 27 -4.19 -3.29 11.00
C TRP A 27 -3.57 -1.90 10.80
N TRP A 28 -2.27 -1.78 11.07
CA TRP A 28 -1.55 -0.52 10.93
C TRP A 28 -1.59 -0.02 9.48
N LEU A 29 -1.19 -0.85 8.52
CA LEU A 29 -1.17 -0.49 7.10
C LEU A 29 -2.58 -0.15 6.60
N LEU A 30 -3.58 -0.93 6.97
CA LEU A 30 -4.96 -0.68 6.59
C LEU A 30 -5.42 0.70 7.07
N LEU A 31 -5.32 1.00 8.37
CA LEU A 31 -5.80 2.27 8.92
C LEU A 31 -4.96 3.45 8.42
N PHE A 32 -3.63 3.32 8.47
CA PHE A 32 -2.72 4.40 8.13
C PHE A 32 -2.77 4.73 6.63
N MET A 33 -2.66 3.73 5.75
CA MET A 33 -2.63 3.96 4.31
C MET A 33 -3.99 4.38 3.78
N THR A 34 -5.10 3.83 4.31
CA THR A 34 -6.44 4.30 3.93
C THR A 34 -6.65 5.75 4.39
N GLY A 35 -6.31 6.08 5.63
CA GLY A 35 -6.49 7.43 6.18
C GLY A 35 -5.64 8.47 5.46
N VAL A 36 -4.33 8.24 5.33
CA VAL A 36 -3.41 9.14 4.64
C VAL A 36 -3.73 9.22 3.15
N GLY A 37 -4.05 8.08 2.51
CA GLY A 37 -4.45 8.03 1.11
C GLY A 37 -5.71 8.85 0.85
N ALA A 38 -6.74 8.72 1.69
CA ALA A 38 -7.96 9.52 1.59
C ALA A 38 -7.69 11.02 1.74
N LEU A 39 -6.89 11.42 2.73
CA LEU A 39 -6.53 12.83 2.94
C LEU A 39 -5.75 13.39 1.74
N LYS A 40 -4.82 12.62 1.19
CA LYS A 40 -4.08 12.97 -0.02
C LYS A 40 -5.01 13.11 -1.22
N ALA A 41 -5.89 12.14 -1.45
CA ALA A 41 -6.83 12.12 -2.57
C ALA A 41 -7.83 13.29 -2.50
N ALA A 42 -8.27 13.66 -1.29
CA ALA A 42 -9.12 14.82 -1.06
C ALA A 42 -8.40 16.18 -1.20
N GLY A 43 -7.10 16.19 -1.50
CA GLY A 43 -6.34 17.42 -1.76
C GLY A 43 -5.88 18.16 -0.51
N PHE A 44 -5.98 17.56 0.69
CA PHE A 44 -5.42 18.17 1.90
C PHE A 44 -3.89 18.29 1.85
N LEU A 45 -3.22 17.56 0.95
CA LEU A 45 -1.80 17.70 0.67
C LEU A 45 -1.58 18.35 -0.72
N ARG A 46 -0.99 19.55 -0.72
CA ARG A 46 -0.94 20.54 -1.81
C ARG A 46 -0.10 20.18 -3.05
N HIS A 47 -0.03 18.93 -3.49
CA HIS A 47 0.78 18.56 -4.67
C HIS A 47 0.01 17.57 -5.56
N ASP A 48 -0.13 17.86 -6.86
CA ASP A 48 -0.92 17.05 -7.81
C ASP A 48 -0.47 15.57 -7.81
N LEU A 49 0.85 15.34 -7.83
CA LEU A 49 1.39 13.98 -7.71
C LEU A 49 0.99 13.32 -6.38
N SER A 50 0.88 14.09 -5.29
CA SER A 50 0.42 13.58 -4.01
C SER A 50 -1.06 13.18 -4.05
N GLN A 51 -1.91 13.83 -4.84
CA GLN A 51 -3.30 13.44 -5.00
C GLN A 51 -3.42 12.10 -5.74
N ILE A 52 -2.67 11.94 -6.84
CA ILE A 52 -2.61 10.68 -7.60
C ILE A 52 -2.11 9.54 -6.71
N VAL A 53 -1.02 9.77 -5.97
CA VAL A 53 -0.52 8.78 -5.01
C VAL A 53 -1.55 8.51 -3.92
N GLY A 54 -2.26 9.54 -3.45
CA GLY A 54 -3.33 9.40 -2.48
C GLY A 54 -4.40 8.40 -2.92
N VAL A 55 -4.81 8.47 -4.19
CA VAL A 55 -5.76 7.51 -4.77
C VAL A 55 -5.19 6.09 -4.75
N LEU A 56 -3.93 5.90 -5.14
CA LEU A 56 -3.29 4.57 -5.11
C LEU A 56 -3.18 4.01 -3.69
N GLU A 57 -2.77 4.84 -2.73
CA GLU A 57 -2.67 4.45 -1.32
C GLU A 57 -4.05 4.14 -0.71
N PHE A 58 -5.08 4.92 -1.08
CA PHE A 58 -6.45 4.69 -0.64
C PHE A 58 -7.03 3.39 -1.20
N VAL A 59 -6.88 3.16 -2.51
CA VAL A 59 -7.31 1.91 -3.16
C VAL A 59 -6.56 0.73 -2.56
N GLY A 60 -5.25 0.85 -2.39
CA GLY A 60 -4.44 -0.20 -1.78
C GLY A 60 -4.86 -0.49 -0.34
N GLY A 61 -5.11 0.53 0.47
CA GLY A 61 -5.66 0.41 1.82
C GLY A 61 -7.04 -0.24 1.84
N ALA A 62 -7.94 0.17 0.94
CA ALA A 62 -9.27 -0.42 0.83
C ALA A 62 -9.22 -1.91 0.44
N LEU A 63 -8.30 -2.30 -0.45
CA LEU A 63 -8.05 -3.71 -0.81
C LEU A 63 -7.48 -4.55 0.34
N LEU A 64 -6.87 -3.92 1.34
CA LEU A 64 -6.46 -4.61 2.57
C LEU A 64 -7.66 -4.97 3.46
N LEU A 65 -8.88 -4.47 3.22
CA LEU A 65 -10.04 -4.84 4.04
C LEU A 65 -10.33 -6.36 3.92
N PRO A 66 -10.10 -7.15 4.99
CA PRO A 66 -10.19 -8.61 4.90
C PRO A 66 -11.63 -9.10 4.80
N ARG A 67 -12.62 -8.21 5.00
CA ARG A 67 -14.05 -8.53 4.92
C ARG A 67 -14.75 -7.83 3.76
N TRP A 68 -14.01 -7.32 2.78
CA TRP A 68 -14.65 -6.88 1.54
C TRP A 68 -15.00 -8.10 0.69
N SER A 69 -15.96 -8.89 1.17
CA SER A 69 -16.42 -10.13 0.56
C SER A 69 -16.80 -9.93 -0.90
N ILE A 70 -17.33 -8.75 -1.26
CA ILE A 70 -17.62 -8.37 -2.64
C ILE A 70 -16.36 -8.45 -3.52
N VAL A 71 -15.26 -7.82 -3.08
CA VAL A 71 -13.98 -7.81 -3.82
C VAL A 71 -13.34 -9.19 -3.79
N ALA A 72 -13.30 -9.83 -2.62
CA ALA A 72 -12.71 -11.16 -2.48
C ALA A 72 -13.44 -12.22 -3.33
N ASN A 73 -14.78 -12.16 -3.40
CA ASN A 73 -15.58 -13.06 -4.22
C ASN A 73 -15.38 -12.79 -5.72
N ALA A 74 -15.26 -11.52 -6.11
CA ALA A 74 -14.97 -11.14 -7.51
C ALA A 74 -13.58 -11.65 -7.97
N LEU A 75 -12.62 -11.74 -7.06
CA LEU A 75 -11.27 -12.28 -7.33
C LEU A 75 -11.22 -13.82 -7.36
N GLY A 76 -12.31 -14.51 -7.00
CA GLY A 76 -12.42 -15.97 -7.11
C GLY A 76 -11.64 -16.76 -6.05
N LYS A 77 -11.15 -17.96 -6.41
CA LYS A 77 -10.45 -18.85 -5.48
C LYS A 77 -9.16 -18.20 -4.96
N GLY A 78 -9.06 -18.04 -3.64
CA GLY A 78 -7.94 -17.34 -3.01
C GLY A 78 -8.02 -15.81 -3.07
N GLY A 79 -9.18 -15.25 -3.44
CA GLY A 79 -9.39 -13.82 -3.62
C GLY A 79 -9.03 -12.97 -2.40
N TYR A 80 -9.19 -13.49 -1.19
CA TYR A 80 -8.74 -12.81 0.03
C TYR A 80 -7.21 -12.61 0.08
N GLU A 81 -6.42 -13.63 -0.27
CA GLU A 81 -4.95 -13.51 -0.31
C GLU A 81 -4.51 -12.58 -1.44
N LEU A 82 -5.18 -12.69 -2.59
CA LEU A 82 -4.89 -11.85 -3.74
C LEU A 82 -5.24 -10.39 -3.45
N SER A 83 -6.35 -10.10 -2.76
CA SER A 83 -6.75 -8.75 -2.35
C SER A 83 -5.70 -8.13 -1.44
N LEU A 84 -5.21 -8.88 -0.44
CA LEU A 84 -4.16 -8.41 0.45
C LEU A 84 -2.88 -8.08 -0.32
N ARG A 85 -2.44 -8.98 -1.20
CA ARG A 85 -1.24 -8.78 -2.02
C ARG A 85 -1.38 -7.58 -2.96
N ALA A 86 -2.52 -7.48 -3.65
CA ALA A 86 -2.85 -6.36 -4.52
C ALA A 86 -2.85 -5.04 -3.73
N GLY A 87 -3.43 -5.01 -2.53
CA GLY A 87 -3.41 -3.85 -1.65
C GLY A 87 -1.99 -3.38 -1.36
N CYS A 88 -1.10 -4.30 -0.97
CA CYS A 88 0.32 -3.98 -0.78
C CYS A 88 1.01 -3.52 -2.08
N TRP A 89 0.69 -4.10 -3.23
CA TRP A 89 1.25 -3.70 -4.53
C TRP A 89 0.87 -2.27 -4.91
N PHE A 90 -0.41 -1.90 -4.77
CA PHE A 90 -0.87 -0.53 -5.00
C PHE A 90 -0.20 0.47 -4.07
N ILE A 91 -0.10 0.14 -2.78
CA ILE A 91 0.63 0.97 -1.81
C ILE A 91 2.09 1.14 -2.20
N LEU A 92 2.80 0.06 -2.54
CA LEU A 92 4.21 0.10 -2.94
C LEU A 92 4.41 0.90 -4.23
N MET A 93 3.50 0.78 -5.21
CA MET A 93 3.52 1.59 -6.42
C MET A 93 3.36 3.09 -6.10
N GLY A 94 2.40 3.45 -5.24
CA GLY A 94 2.22 4.83 -4.77
C GLY A 94 3.44 5.36 -4.01
N LEU A 95 4.04 4.55 -3.13
CA LEU A 95 5.27 4.88 -2.42
C LEU A 95 6.45 5.06 -3.38
N GLY A 96 6.54 4.25 -4.44
CA GLY A 96 7.55 4.39 -5.50
C GLY A 96 7.42 5.73 -6.23
N MET A 97 6.20 6.13 -6.57
CA MET A 97 5.93 7.44 -7.16
C MET A 97 6.30 8.60 -6.20
N ILE A 98 6.15 8.41 -4.89
CA ILE A 98 6.67 9.38 -3.92
C ILE A 98 8.19 9.39 -3.97
N VAL A 99 8.85 8.23 -3.91
CA VAL A 99 10.32 8.10 -3.92
C VAL A 99 10.95 8.85 -5.09
N SER A 100 10.32 8.88 -6.26
CA SER A 100 10.85 9.61 -7.43
C SER A 100 10.94 11.13 -7.24
N THR A 101 10.21 11.75 -6.30
CA THR A 101 10.30 13.21 -6.12
C THR A 101 11.59 13.61 -5.40
N ARG A 102 12.18 14.74 -5.80
CA ARG A 102 13.41 15.31 -5.20
C ARG A 102 13.34 15.68 -3.71
N LYS A 103 12.15 15.72 -3.10
CA LYS A 103 12.00 16.04 -1.67
C LYS A 103 12.48 14.91 -0.77
N ARG A 104 13.15 15.26 0.34
CA ARG A 104 13.54 14.31 1.40
C ARG A 104 12.31 13.53 1.89
N LYS A 105 12.45 12.21 1.99
CA LYS A 105 11.39 11.30 2.42
C LYS A 105 11.36 11.18 3.93
N SER A 106 10.15 11.20 4.50
CA SER A 106 9.99 11.00 5.93
C SER A 106 10.35 9.55 6.29
N PRO A 107 10.90 9.31 7.49
CA PRO A 107 11.09 7.95 7.99
C PRO A 107 9.79 7.12 7.99
N ILE A 108 8.65 7.78 8.18
CA ILE A 108 7.32 7.16 8.14
C ILE A 108 7.02 6.60 6.74
N CYS A 109 7.41 7.29 5.66
CA CYS A 109 7.23 6.80 4.30
C CYS A 109 8.01 5.50 4.07
N TRP A 110 9.28 5.47 4.50
CA TRP A 110 10.12 4.28 4.38
C TRP A 110 9.63 3.12 5.25
N SER A 111 9.12 3.41 6.45
CA SER A 111 8.55 2.36 7.28
C SER A 111 7.35 1.72 6.61
N GLN A 112 6.49 2.47 5.90
CA GLN A 112 5.36 1.87 5.17
C GLN A 112 5.85 0.89 4.09
N THR A 113 6.91 1.22 3.35
CA THR A 113 7.53 0.31 2.39
C THR A 113 7.98 -0.99 3.06
N VAL A 114 8.71 -0.88 4.18
CA VAL A 114 9.22 -2.05 4.92
C VAL A 114 8.08 -2.90 5.48
N LEU A 115 7.06 -2.28 6.07
CA LEU A 115 5.91 -2.99 6.64
C LEU A 115 5.10 -3.71 5.54
N CYS A 116 4.91 -3.09 4.37
CA CYS A 116 4.27 -3.75 3.22
C CYS A 116 5.07 -4.96 2.74
N LEU A 117 6.40 -4.83 2.60
CA LEU A 117 7.25 -5.94 2.18
C LEU A 117 7.28 -7.05 3.23
N GLU A 118 7.33 -6.73 4.52
CA GLU A 118 7.25 -7.74 5.59
C GLU A 118 5.91 -8.46 5.58
N LEU A 119 4.79 -7.75 5.37
CA LEU A 119 3.47 -8.37 5.25
C LEU A 119 3.40 -9.30 4.03
N LEU A 120 3.93 -8.88 2.88
CA LEU A 120 4.03 -9.71 1.68
C LEU A 120 4.90 -10.96 1.92
N ARG A 121 6.04 -10.80 2.61
CA ARG A 121 6.92 -11.91 2.99
C ARG A 121 6.20 -12.90 3.89
N ALA A 122 5.49 -12.40 4.90
CA ALA A 122 4.76 -13.19 5.87
C ALA A 122 3.61 -14.02 5.25
N ARG A 123 2.95 -13.50 4.21
CA ARG A 123 1.73 -14.10 3.61
C ARG A 123 1.95 -14.80 2.28
N GLY A 124 2.94 -14.38 1.51
CA GLY A 124 3.19 -14.90 0.17
C GLY A 124 4.64 -15.29 -0.11
N GLY A 125 5.50 -15.25 0.91
CA GLY A 125 6.91 -15.61 0.80
C GLY A 125 7.69 -14.66 -0.11
N ASN A 126 8.88 -15.11 -0.51
CA ASN A 126 9.84 -14.28 -1.25
C ASN A 126 9.34 -13.90 -2.64
N ALA A 127 8.52 -14.73 -3.28
CA ALA A 127 7.94 -14.42 -4.59
C ALA A 127 7.05 -13.16 -4.54
N SER A 128 6.18 -13.07 -3.52
CA SER A 128 5.33 -11.89 -3.32
C SER A 128 6.13 -10.63 -3.00
N VAL A 129 7.24 -10.77 -2.26
CA VAL A 129 8.18 -9.66 -2.01
C VAL A 129 8.79 -9.20 -3.32
N GLY A 130 9.24 -10.12 -4.18
CA GLY A 130 9.79 -9.80 -5.50
C GLY A 130 8.82 -8.97 -6.34
N ILE A 131 7.55 -9.38 -6.41
CA ILE A 131 6.51 -8.59 -7.11
C ILE A 131 6.33 -7.22 -6.44
N GLY A 132 6.30 -7.16 -5.10
CA GLY A 132 6.21 -5.90 -4.37
C GLY A 132 7.35 -4.93 -4.69
N VAL A 133 8.59 -5.43 -4.79
CA VAL A 133 9.75 -4.62 -5.20
C VAL A 133 9.59 -4.15 -6.65
N MET A 134 9.13 -5.01 -7.56
CA MET A 134 8.86 -4.60 -8.94
C MET A 134 7.79 -3.49 -9.02
N MET A 135 6.76 -3.54 -8.18
CA MET A 135 5.72 -2.50 -8.13
C MET A 135 6.27 -1.18 -7.58
N LEU A 136 7.17 -1.23 -6.59
CA LEU A 136 7.88 -0.06 -6.09
C LEU A 136 8.75 0.59 -7.17
N LEU A 137 9.48 -0.22 -7.94
CA LEU A 137 10.31 0.26 -9.06
C LEU A 137 9.45 0.82 -10.20
N ALA A 138 8.36 0.14 -10.56
CA ALA A 138 7.40 0.62 -11.56
C ALA A 138 6.77 1.95 -11.14
N GLY A 139 6.39 2.09 -9.87
CA GLY A 139 5.93 3.35 -9.30
C GLY A 139 6.98 4.45 -9.39
N THR A 140 8.24 4.13 -9.14
CA THR A 140 9.35 5.09 -9.25
C THR A 140 9.54 5.57 -10.69
N ALA A 141 9.55 4.65 -11.65
CA ALA A 141 9.64 4.97 -13.08
C ALA A 141 8.45 5.83 -13.55
N ALA A 142 7.22 5.44 -13.19
CA ALA A 142 6.01 6.21 -13.50
C ALA A 142 6.06 7.61 -12.87
N GLY A 143 6.54 7.72 -11.63
CA GLY A 143 6.71 8.99 -10.94
C GLY A 143 7.76 9.88 -11.60
N CYS A 144 8.87 9.34 -12.11
CA CYS A 144 9.87 10.09 -12.87
C CYS A 144 9.26 10.62 -14.17
N PHE A 145 8.59 9.76 -14.93
CA PHE A 145 7.93 10.11 -16.18
C PHE A 145 6.90 11.24 -15.98
N LEU A 146 6.01 11.11 -14.99
CA LEU A 146 5.01 12.15 -14.69
C LEU A 146 5.63 13.49 -14.32
N GLN A 147 6.77 13.49 -13.62
CA GLN A 147 7.46 14.73 -13.28
C GLN A 147 8.05 15.44 -14.51
N GLU A 148 8.54 14.69 -15.49
CA GLU A 148 9.01 15.26 -16.77
C GLU A 148 7.87 15.91 -17.54
N PHE A 149 6.71 15.27 -17.64
CA PHE A 149 5.53 15.86 -18.29
C PHE A 149 5.04 17.14 -17.60
N VAL A 150 5.01 17.15 -16.27
CA VAL A 150 4.61 18.34 -15.50
C VAL A 150 5.63 19.47 -15.68
N PHE A 151 6.92 19.15 -15.78
CA PHE A 151 7.96 20.14 -16.04
C PHE A 151 7.82 20.73 -17.45
N LEU A 152 7.63 19.89 -18.47
CA LEU A 152 7.42 20.34 -19.85
C LEU A 152 6.20 21.26 -19.98
N LYS A 153 5.09 20.94 -19.32
CA LYS A 153 3.88 21.77 -19.34
C LYS A 153 4.05 23.14 -18.69
N LYS A 154 5.01 23.30 -17.76
CA LYS A 154 5.32 24.60 -17.15
C LYS A 154 6.28 25.46 -17.97
N ALA A 155 6.99 24.85 -18.92
CA ALA A 155 7.95 25.53 -19.78
C ALA A 155 7.36 26.02 -21.11
N ALA A 156 6.19 25.50 -21.49
CA ALA A 156 5.39 25.93 -22.64
C ALA A 156 4.33 26.96 -22.22
#